data_AF-A0A1C3JVP0-F1
#
_entry.id   AF-A0A1C3JVP0-F1
#
_cell.length_a   1.000
_cell.length_b   1.000
_cell.length_c   1.000
_cell.angle_alpha   90.00
_cell.angle_beta   90.00
_cell.angle_gamma   90.00
#
_symmetry.space_group_name_H-M   'P 1'
#
loop_
_entity.id
_entity.type
_entity.pdbx_description
1 polymer ?
#
loop_
_entity_poly.entity_id
_entity_poly.type
_entity_poly.pdbx_seq_one_letter_code
_entity_poly.pdbx_strand_id
1 'polypeptide(L)'
;MLLYLQKHAYMLRVAIPYGVSSANQLRALAYISDTFDKCYGHFTTRQNIQFNWVKLPEVPDILAYLAEHDMHAIQTSGNVVRNVNVTTKAFAGVAEDEVYDPRIFAEIIRQWSTINPEFLFLPRKFKIAVSATQEDRAAVRIHDVGLYLHRD
;
A
#
# COMPACT_ATOMS: atom_id res chain seq x y z
N MET A 1 -1.02 11.43 -8.00
CA MET A 1 0.05 12.23 -7.34
C MET A 1 0.94 11.27 -6.54
N LEU A 2 2.26 11.46 -6.53
CA LEU A 2 3.23 10.49 -5.96
C LEU A 2 3.93 11.00 -4.68
N LEU A 3 4.17 12.31 -4.59
CA LEU A 3 4.94 12.94 -3.51
C LEU A 3 4.05 13.87 -2.68
N TYR A 4 4.34 13.93 -1.39
CA TYR A 4 3.81 14.95 -0.50
C TYR A 4 4.87 16.02 -0.28
N LEU A 5 4.55 17.27 -0.58
CA LEU A 5 5.37 18.40 -0.17
C LEU A 5 5.15 18.65 1.33
N GLN A 6 6.13 18.32 2.16
CA GLN A 6 6.25 18.89 3.50
C GLN A 6 7.14 20.14 3.39
N LYS A 7 6.90 21.15 4.22
CA LYS A 7 7.49 22.49 4.11
C LYS A 7 9.02 22.54 3.92
N HIS A 8 9.74 21.49 4.33
CA HIS A 8 11.20 21.39 4.24
C HIS A 8 11.71 20.07 3.63
N ALA A 9 10.81 19.15 3.21
CA ALA A 9 11.19 17.84 2.68
C ALA A 9 10.04 17.20 1.89
N TYR A 10 10.33 16.25 1.01
CA TYR A 10 9.30 15.50 0.31
C TYR A 10 9.09 14.14 0.97
N MET A 11 7.83 13.81 1.24
CA MET A 11 7.46 12.47 1.69
C MET A 11 7.06 11.60 0.50
N LEU A 12 7.80 10.50 0.33
CA LEU A 12 7.54 9.44 -0.63
C LEU A 12 6.91 8.26 0.08
N ARG A 13 5.75 7.81 -0.39
CA ARG A 13 5.10 6.59 0.08
C ARG A 13 5.25 5.50 -0.96
N VAL A 14 5.73 4.33 -0.56
CA VAL A 14 5.78 3.14 -1.41
C VAL A 14 4.50 2.33 -1.22
N ALA A 15 3.93 1.81 -2.30
CA ALA A 15 2.79 0.92 -2.25
C ALA A 15 3.30 -0.52 -2.02
N ILE A 16 2.97 -1.09 -0.87
CA ILE A 16 3.18 -2.50 -0.55
C ILE A 16 1.81 -3.17 -0.57
N PRO A 17 1.46 -3.92 -1.63
CA PRO A 17 0.19 -4.65 -1.65
C PRO A 17 0.19 -5.69 -0.52
N TYR A 18 -0.92 -5.77 0.21
CA TYR A 18 -1.20 -6.80 1.22
C TYR A 18 -0.26 -6.77 2.44
N GLY A 19 0.63 -5.77 2.53
CA GLY A 19 1.70 -5.76 3.52
C GLY A 19 2.71 -6.90 3.34
N VAL A 20 2.71 -7.57 2.19
CA VAL A 20 3.62 -8.68 1.89
C VAL A 20 4.84 -8.12 1.17
N SER A 21 6.02 -8.46 1.65
CA SER A 21 7.29 -8.07 1.03
C SER A 21 8.27 -9.23 1.06
N SER A 22 8.99 -9.42 -0.03
CA SER A 22 10.10 -10.38 -0.07
C SER A 22 11.33 -9.82 0.64
N ALA A 23 12.26 -10.70 1.02
CA ALA A 23 13.53 -10.27 1.62
C ALA A 23 14.32 -9.34 0.68
N ASN A 24 14.24 -9.54 -0.63
CA ASN A 24 14.88 -8.69 -1.62
C ASN A 24 14.25 -7.29 -1.65
N GLN A 25 12.91 -7.22 -1.60
CA GLN A 25 12.19 -5.94 -1.53
C GLN A 25 12.51 -5.18 -0.24
N LEU A 26 12.62 -5.87 0.90
CA LEU A 26 13.03 -5.24 2.17
C LEU A 26 14.46 -4.71 2.12
N ARG A 27 15.40 -5.43 1.49
CA ARG A 27 16.77 -4.94 1.26
C ARG A 27 16.79 -3.71 0.35
N ALA A 28 15.96 -3.70 -0.69
CA ALA A 28 15.82 -2.54 -1.56
C ALA A 28 15.26 -1.32 -0.81
N LEU A 29 14.26 -1.51 0.05
CA LEU A 29 13.75 -0.45 0.93
C LEU A 29 14.81 0.04 1.93
N ALA A 30 15.63 -0.87 2.47
CA ALA A 30 16.74 -0.50 3.35
C ALA A 30 17.79 0.35 2.62
N TYR A 31 18.16 -0.04 1.39
CA TYR A 31 19.06 0.74 0.55
C TYR A 31 18.52 2.15 0.27
N ILE A 32 17.22 2.26 -0.03
CA ILE A 32 16.57 3.56 -0.24
C ILE A 32 16.65 4.41 1.03
N SER A 33 16.40 3.80 2.20
CA SER A 33 16.45 4.51 3.48
C SER A 33 17.84 5.02 3.83
N ASP A 34 18.89 4.31 3.45
CA ASP A 34 20.28 4.66 3.74
C ASP A 34 20.85 5.70 2.76
N THR A 35 20.47 5.58 1.49
CA THR A 35 21.01 6.41 0.40
C THR A 35 20.27 7.74 0.26
N PHE A 36 18.94 7.71 0.38
CA PHE A 36 18.06 8.84 0.03
C PHE A 36 17.28 9.40 1.22
N ASP A 37 17.25 8.69 2.35
CA ASP A 37 16.67 9.17 3.60
C ASP A 37 17.77 9.21 4.69
N LYS A 38 17.41 9.49 5.94
CA LYS A 38 18.31 9.55 7.10
C LYS A 38 18.35 8.21 7.84
N CYS A 39 18.47 7.10 7.11
CA CYS A 39 18.45 5.73 7.63
C CYS A 39 17.17 5.40 8.43
N TYR A 40 16.04 5.97 8.03
CA TYR A 40 14.75 5.77 8.69
C TYR A 40 13.64 5.47 7.69
N GLY A 41 12.78 4.51 8.04
CA GLY A 41 11.58 4.16 7.28
C GLY A 41 10.39 4.02 8.21
N HIS A 42 9.28 4.69 7.89
CA HIS A 42 8.09 4.68 8.74
C HIS A 42 7.04 3.72 8.20
N PHE A 43 6.76 2.65 8.95
CA PHE A 43 5.62 1.78 8.69
C PHE A 43 4.32 2.44 9.11
N THR A 44 3.32 2.33 8.23
CA THR A 44 2.04 2.99 8.38
C THR A 44 0.98 2.05 8.92
N THR A 45 -0.11 2.61 9.43
CA THR A 45 -1.32 1.86 9.81
C THR A 45 -2.01 1.13 8.65
N ARG A 46 -1.48 1.24 7.43
CA ARG A 46 -1.95 0.58 6.21
C ARG A 46 -0.91 -0.36 5.62
N GLN A 47 0.02 -0.87 6.45
CA GLN A 47 1.06 -1.82 6.04
C GLN A 47 1.96 -1.34 4.89
N ASN A 48 1.97 -0.03 4.60
CA ASN A 48 2.89 0.60 3.67
C ASN A 48 4.07 1.22 4.41
N ILE A 49 5.13 1.58 3.67
CA ILE A 49 6.28 2.31 4.18
C ILE A 49 6.33 3.75 3.63
N GLN A 50 6.82 4.68 4.43
CA GLN A 50 7.02 6.09 4.07
C GLN A 50 8.44 6.55 4.37
N PHE A 51 9.00 7.31 3.44
CA PHE A 51 10.27 8.02 3.54
C PHE A 51 9.98 9.52 3.59
N ASN A 52 10.55 10.25 4.55
CA ASN A 52 10.13 11.64 4.84
C ASN A 52 11.13 12.70 4.37
N TRP A 53 12.38 12.33 4.13
CA TRP A 53 13.46 13.30 3.87
C TRP A 53 14.00 13.26 2.43
N VAL A 54 13.21 12.77 1.48
CA VAL A 54 13.63 12.61 0.08
C VAL A 54 13.76 13.97 -0.59
N LYS A 55 14.84 14.18 -1.35
CA LYS A 55 15.03 15.39 -2.18
C LYS A 55 14.35 15.22 -3.53
N LEU A 56 13.74 16.29 -4.05
CA LEU A 56 13.02 16.27 -5.33
C LEU A 56 13.86 15.76 -6.53
N PRO A 57 15.14 16.17 -6.70
CA PRO A 57 15.93 15.73 -7.84
C PRO A 57 16.24 14.24 -7.83
N GLU A 58 16.26 13.61 -6.66
CA GLU A 58 16.60 12.19 -6.45
C GLU A 58 15.37 11.28 -6.60
N VAL A 59 14.16 11.84 -6.67
CA VAL A 59 12.93 11.04 -6.77
C VAL A 59 12.89 10.14 -8.02
N PRO A 60 13.27 10.60 -9.23
CA PRO A 60 13.29 9.73 -10.40
C PRO A 60 14.17 8.50 -10.22
N ASP A 61 15.32 8.66 -9.58
CA ASP A 61 16.27 7.57 -9.32
C ASP A 61 15.67 6.55 -8.33
N ILE A 62 15.00 7.03 -7.28
CA ILE A 62 14.29 6.16 -6.33
C ILE A 62 13.16 5.39 -7.01
N LEU A 63 12.41 6.06 -7.90
CA LEU A 63 11.32 5.41 -8.63
C LEU A 63 11.84 4.35 -9.61
N ALA A 64 12.98 4.60 -10.27
CA ALA A 64 13.64 3.63 -11.13
C ALA A 64 14.12 2.41 -10.31
N TYR A 65 14.78 2.64 -9.18
CA TYR A 65 15.26 1.57 -8.30
C TYR A 65 14.13 0.73 -7.69
N LEU A 66 13.00 1.36 -7.36
CA LEU A 66 11.79 0.63 -6.95
C LEU A 66 11.25 -0.25 -8.08
N ALA A 67 11.25 0.25 -9.32
CA ALA A 67 10.76 -0.50 -10.48
C ALA A 67 11.63 -1.72 -10.79
N GLU A 68 12.95 -1.65 -10.58
CA GLU A 68 13.87 -2.80 -10.70
C GLU A 68 13.55 -3.95 -9.73
N HIS A 69 12.85 -3.65 -8.62
CA HIS A 69 12.50 -4.61 -7.58
C HIS A 69 11.00 -4.93 -7.54
N ASP A 70 10.29 -4.72 -8.66
CA ASP A 70 8.84 -4.92 -8.82
C ASP A 70 7.99 -4.12 -7.81
N MET A 71 8.49 -2.96 -7.37
CA MET A 71 7.79 -2.06 -6.46
C MET A 71 7.40 -0.76 -7.15
N HIS A 72 6.35 -0.12 -6.64
CA HIS A 72 5.86 1.14 -7.18
C HIS A 72 5.38 2.09 -6.07
N ALA A 73 5.43 3.39 -6.36
CA ALA A 73 4.86 4.44 -5.51
C ALA A 73 3.56 5.05 -6.09
N ILE A 74 3.02 4.42 -7.14
CA ILE A 74 1.85 4.89 -7.90
C ILE A 74 0.58 4.89 -7.04
N GLN A 75 -0.27 5.92 -7.21
CA GLN A 75 -1.57 6.07 -6.54
C GLN A 75 -1.54 6.02 -5.00
N THR A 76 -0.38 6.25 -4.37
CA THR A 76 -0.22 6.30 -2.91
C THR A 76 -0.75 7.60 -2.28
N SER A 77 -0.97 8.63 -3.10
CA SER A 77 -1.49 9.94 -2.73
C SER A 77 -2.41 10.56 -3.79
N GLY A 78 -3.12 11.63 -3.41
CA GLY A 78 -4.16 12.27 -4.22
C GLY A 78 -5.57 11.74 -3.98
N ASN A 79 -6.50 12.14 -4.84
CA ASN A 79 -7.90 11.70 -4.86
C ASN A 79 -8.09 10.50 -5.79
N VAL A 80 -7.39 9.43 -5.44
CA VAL A 80 -7.48 8.14 -6.14
C VAL A 80 -7.94 7.09 -5.16
N VAL A 81 -8.35 5.94 -5.67
CA VAL A 81 -8.46 4.74 -4.85
C VAL A 81 -7.08 4.51 -4.24
N ARG A 82 -7.01 4.60 -2.91
CA ARG A 82 -5.77 4.27 -2.20
C ARG A 82 -5.57 2.78 -2.30
N ASN A 83 -4.30 2.36 -2.30
CA ASN A 83 -3.90 0.95 -2.33
C ASN A 83 -4.92 0.10 -1.58
N VAL A 84 -5.45 -0.92 -2.24
CA VAL A 84 -6.48 -1.78 -1.67
C VAL A 84 -5.92 -2.30 -0.37
N ASN A 85 -6.56 -1.90 0.73
CA ASN A 85 -6.13 -2.30 2.04
C ASN A 85 -6.67 -3.70 2.23
N VAL A 86 -5.83 -4.65 1.89
CA VAL A 86 -6.09 -6.05 2.15
C VAL A 86 -5.59 -6.23 3.54
N THR A 87 -6.37 -5.70 4.47
CA THR A 87 -6.16 -5.93 5.90
C THR A 87 -6.67 -7.32 6.23
N THR A 88 -6.35 -8.29 5.38
CA THR A 88 -6.12 -9.63 5.85
C THR A 88 -4.97 -9.44 6.81
N LYS A 89 -5.25 -9.68 8.08
CA LYS A 89 -4.30 -10.11 9.10
C LYS A 89 -2.94 -10.48 8.47
N ALA A 90 -1.81 -10.11 9.07
CA ALA A 90 -0.47 -10.55 8.62
C ALA A 90 -0.34 -12.10 8.43
N PHE A 91 -1.36 -12.85 8.89
CA PHE A 91 -1.58 -14.28 8.77
C PHE A 91 -2.54 -14.69 7.63
N ALA A 92 -2.74 -13.87 6.59
CA ALA A 92 -3.57 -14.22 5.43
C ALA A 92 -3.10 -15.52 4.77
N GLY A 93 -3.99 -16.51 4.68
CA GLY A 93 -3.70 -17.87 4.21
C GLY A 93 -3.07 -18.80 5.25
N VAL A 94 -2.91 -18.34 6.50
CA VAL A 94 -2.35 -19.12 7.63
C VAL A 94 -3.32 -19.17 8.82
N ALA A 95 -4.22 -18.20 8.91
CA ALA A 95 -5.17 -18.08 10.00
C ALA A 95 -6.24 -19.19 9.95
N GLU A 96 -6.40 -19.90 11.07
CA GLU A 96 -7.41 -20.97 11.24
C GLU A 96 -8.85 -20.45 11.11
N ASP A 97 -9.07 -19.17 11.40
CA ASP A 97 -10.37 -18.50 11.38
C ASP A 97 -10.77 -17.90 10.01
N GLU A 98 -9.96 -18.13 8.96
CA GLU A 98 -10.26 -17.63 7.61
C GLU A 98 -11.20 -18.56 6.84
N VAL A 99 -12.29 -17.98 6.34
CA VAL A 99 -13.25 -18.71 5.50
C VAL A 99 -12.68 -18.98 4.10
N TYR A 100 -11.97 -18.00 3.53
CA TYR A 100 -11.31 -18.06 2.22
C TYR A 100 -10.07 -17.17 2.21
N ASP A 101 -9.12 -17.45 1.31
CA ASP A 101 -7.96 -16.57 1.09
C ASP A 101 -8.40 -15.22 0.51
N PRO A 102 -8.29 -14.12 1.26
CA PRO A 102 -8.85 -12.85 0.83
C PRO A 102 -7.88 -12.09 -0.09
N ARG A 103 -6.64 -12.57 -0.24
CA ARG A 103 -5.59 -12.01 -1.12
C ARG A 103 -5.95 -12.10 -2.60
N ILE A 104 -6.83 -13.03 -2.98
CA ILE A 104 -7.31 -13.18 -4.36
C ILE A 104 -8.20 -12.00 -4.75
N PHE A 105 -9.23 -11.71 -3.95
CA PHE A 105 -10.18 -10.62 -4.21
C PHE A 105 -9.49 -9.25 -4.15
N ALA A 106 -8.67 -9.09 -3.13
CA ALA A 106 -7.63 -8.09 -3.00
C ALA A 106 -6.85 -7.77 -4.29
N GLU A 107 -6.27 -8.79 -4.93
CA GLU A 107 -5.50 -8.65 -6.17
C GLU A 107 -6.36 -8.28 -7.36
N ILE A 108 -7.56 -8.83 -7.45
CA ILE A 108 -8.51 -8.44 -8.49
C ILE A 108 -8.88 -6.94 -8.35
N ILE A 109 -9.19 -6.49 -7.14
CA ILE A 109 -9.53 -5.07 -6.88
C ILE A 109 -8.30 -4.19 -7.14
N ARG A 110 -7.09 -4.64 -6.78
CA ARG A 110 -5.85 -3.91 -7.05
C ARG A 110 -5.63 -3.72 -8.55
N GLN A 111 -5.75 -4.80 -9.34
CA GLN A 111 -5.61 -4.73 -10.80
C GLN A 111 -6.67 -3.85 -11.44
N TRP A 112 -7.92 -3.95 -10.98
CA TRP A 112 -9.04 -3.14 -11.48
C TRP A 112 -8.89 -1.63 -11.17
N SER A 113 -8.29 -1.29 -10.02
CA SER A 113 -8.13 0.09 -9.58
C SER A 113 -6.82 0.76 -10.05
N THR A 114 -5.80 -0.04 -10.37
CA THR A 114 -4.48 0.46 -10.78
C THR A 114 -4.54 0.98 -12.23
N ILE A 115 -4.21 2.27 -12.43
CA ILE A 115 -4.12 2.93 -13.76
C ILE A 115 -5.46 2.99 -14.55
N ASN A 116 -6.60 2.69 -13.91
CA ASN A 116 -7.90 2.83 -14.56
C ASN A 116 -8.32 4.32 -14.66
N PRO A 117 -8.66 4.85 -15.85
CA PRO A 117 -9.07 6.24 -16.05
C PRO A 117 -10.19 6.71 -15.11
N GLU A 118 -11.12 5.83 -14.77
CA GLU A 118 -12.27 6.13 -13.90
C GLU A 118 -11.86 6.41 -12.43
N PHE A 119 -10.73 5.86 -11.99
CA PHE A 119 -10.27 5.96 -10.59
C PHE A 119 -9.12 6.95 -10.36
N LEU A 120 -8.70 7.68 -11.40
CA LEU A 120 -7.62 8.67 -11.33
C LEU A 120 -8.07 10.03 -10.76
N PHE A 121 -9.37 10.36 -10.84
CA PHE A 121 -9.92 11.66 -10.44
C PHE A 121 -11.21 11.55 -9.63
N LEU A 122 -11.14 10.88 -8.48
CA LEU A 122 -12.28 10.84 -7.56
C LEU A 122 -12.47 12.20 -6.85
N PRO A 123 -13.68 12.51 -6.35
CA PRO A 123 -13.92 13.72 -5.55
C PRO A 123 -13.11 13.74 -4.24
N ARG A 124 -12.80 12.56 -3.69
CA ARG A 124 -12.01 12.39 -2.46
C ARG A 124 -11.32 11.03 -2.44
N LYS A 125 -10.39 10.85 -1.50
CA LYS A 125 -9.73 9.57 -1.22
C LYS A 125 -10.78 8.47 -0.99
N PHE A 126 -10.60 7.32 -1.63
CA PHE A 126 -11.48 6.17 -1.49
C PHE A 126 -10.68 4.97 -1.00
N LYS A 127 -11.19 4.25 -0.01
CA LYS A 127 -10.51 3.13 0.66
C LYS A 127 -11.43 1.91 0.66
N ILE A 128 -10.87 0.80 0.20
CA ILE A 128 -11.55 -0.49 0.18
C ILE A 128 -10.82 -1.42 1.15
N ALA A 129 -11.56 -2.12 2.00
CA ALA A 129 -11.06 -3.18 2.86
C ALA A 129 -11.78 -4.50 2.61
N VAL A 130 -11.03 -5.60 2.66
CA VAL A 130 -11.53 -6.97 2.52
C VAL A 130 -11.18 -7.75 3.79
N SER A 131 -12.18 -8.42 4.37
CA SER A 131 -12.03 -9.32 5.52
C SER A 131 -12.70 -10.66 5.23
N ALA A 132 -12.09 -11.75 5.69
CA ALA A 132 -12.65 -13.11 5.62
C ALA A 132 -12.63 -13.83 6.97
N THR A 133 -12.38 -13.08 8.06
CA THR A 133 -12.34 -13.61 9.43
C THR A 133 -13.55 -13.14 10.22
N GLN A 134 -13.97 -13.94 11.21
CA GLN A 134 -15.05 -13.56 12.11
C GLN A 134 -14.69 -12.35 12.99
N GLU A 135 -13.42 -12.21 13.38
CA GLU A 135 -12.94 -11.01 14.05
C GLU A 135 -12.64 -9.90 13.03
N ASP A 136 -13.22 -8.71 13.24
CA ASP A 136 -12.92 -7.50 12.44
C ASP A 136 -11.56 -6.91 12.84
N ARG A 137 -10.49 -7.62 12.47
CA ARG A 137 -9.10 -7.17 12.64
C ARG A 137 -8.68 -6.16 11.56
N ALA A 138 -9.47 -6.08 10.50
CA ALA A 138 -9.25 -5.22 9.35
C ALA A 138 -9.72 -3.77 9.56
N ALA A 139 -10.43 -3.51 10.67
CA ALA A 139 -11.17 -2.28 10.90
C ALA A 139 -12.02 -1.90 9.68
N VAL A 140 -12.75 -2.88 9.14
CA VAL A 140 -13.55 -2.76 7.92
C VAL A 140 -14.51 -1.57 8.03
N ARG A 141 -15.06 -1.34 9.23
CA ARG A 141 -16.00 -0.25 9.51
C ARG A 141 -15.43 1.17 9.37
N ILE A 142 -14.11 1.34 9.27
CA ILE A 142 -13.42 2.65 9.12
C ILE A 142 -13.11 2.95 7.64
N HIS A 143 -13.32 1.98 6.74
CA HIS A 143 -13.07 2.09 5.31
C HIS A 143 -14.33 2.57 4.58
N ASP A 144 -14.14 3.17 3.39
CA ASP A 144 -15.26 3.69 2.61
C ASP A 144 -16.11 2.55 2.04
N VAL A 145 -15.47 1.42 1.70
CA VAL A 145 -16.13 0.16 1.36
C VAL A 145 -15.49 -0.99 2.13
N GLY A 146 -16.34 -1.82 2.72
CA GLY A 146 -15.95 -3.00 3.45
C GLY A 146 -16.56 -4.26 2.87
N LEU A 147 -15.73 -5.25 2.54
CA LEU A 147 -16.15 -6.54 2.02
C LEU A 147 -15.91 -7.62 3.08
N TYR A 148 -16.96 -8.36 3.42
CA TYR A 148 -16.87 -9.55 4.26
C TYR A 148 -17.13 -10.78 3.40
N LEU A 149 -16.19 -11.72 3.37
CA LEU A 149 -16.40 -13.01 2.74
C LEU A 149 -17.18 -13.91 3.70
N HIS A 150 -18.28 -14.47 3.22
CA HIS A 150 -19.10 -15.43 3.94
C HIS A 150 -19.15 -16.75 3.17
N ARG A 151 -19.34 -17.86 3.87
CA ARG A 151 -19.59 -19.17 3.28
C ARG A 151 -20.99 -19.60 3.71
N ASP A 152 -21.81 -19.93 2.72
CA ASP A 152 -23.14 -20.52 2.90
C ASP A 152 -23.06 -21.92 3.54
#